data_AF-A0A091H8K4-F1
#
_entry.id   AF-A0A091H8K4-F1
#
_cell.length_a   1.000
_cell.length_b   1.000
_cell.length_c   1.000
_cell.angle_alpha   90.00
_cell.angle_beta   90.00
_cell.angle_gamma   90.00
#
_symmetry.space_group_name_H-M   'P 1'
#
loop_
_entity.id
_entity.type
_entity.pdbx_description
1 polymer ?
#
loop_
_entity_poly.entity_id
_entity_poly.type
_entity_poly.pdbx_seq_one_letter_code
_entity_poly.pdbx_strand_id
1 'polypeptide(L)'
;AEEAAEKEPCVLLRQRLGEAGRFAYAALCGVSLAWLFPEEEQSSFRTEFIEGFVKWLDLPDAVLPALTALVSGGLGGEGTETFAQILRKDPILKANPVVITQDLLSFSLRDGYYDARARVLICHITWLLRIPLEELEVLEESLLESLKEQKEEESETAEASRKRKERRRKLKRYLLIGLATVGGGTVIGLTGGLAAPLVAAGAATVIGSAGAAALGSTAGIAVMASLFGAAGAGLTGYKMKKRVGAIEEFEFLPLTEGKQLHITIAITGWLCAGKYGSFTAPWSSMLQSSEQYCLAWESKYLMELGSTLDTLLNGFVNMMAQEALKLTVFSGIVTALTWPTSLLTVASVIDNPWGVCLHRSAEVGKHLAHILLSRQQGKRPVTLIGFSLGARVIYFCLQEMAQEKDSQGILEDVVLLGAPVEGEAKYWKALTKVVSGRIVNGYCRGDWLLRFVYRTSSVQINVAGLQPVDLDDRRMVNMDLSSVVS
;
A
#
# COMPACT_ATOMS: atom_id res chain seq x y z
N ALA A 1 31.50 -6.00 -39.05
CA ALA A 1 30.10 -6.34 -39.29
C ALA A 1 29.65 -7.14 -38.08
N GLU A 2 29.28 -6.43 -37.03
CA GLU A 2 28.70 -6.98 -35.82
C GLU A 2 27.25 -6.57 -35.92
N GLU A 3 26.37 -7.54 -36.16
CA GLU A 3 24.94 -7.32 -36.29
C GLU A 3 24.42 -6.70 -34.99
N ALA A 4 23.99 -5.44 -35.11
CA ALA A 4 23.13 -4.83 -34.12
C ALA A 4 21.89 -5.70 -34.01
N ALA A 5 21.73 -6.39 -32.87
CA ALA A 5 20.48 -7.01 -32.50
C ALA A 5 19.44 -5.88 -32.35
N GLU A 6 18.69 -5.63 -33.43
CA GLU A 6 17.49 -4.80 -33.40
C GLU A 6 16.56 -5.37 -32.33
N LYS A 7 16.38 -4.62 -31.23
CA LYS A 7 15.33 -4.89 -30.25
C LYS A 7 14.00 -4.81 -31.00
N GLU A 8 13.40 -5.97 -31.31
CA GLU A 8 12.06 -6.03 -31.89
C GLU A 8 11.09 -5.19 -31.03
N PRO A 9 10.36 -4.24 -31.62
CA PRO A 9 9.39 -3.44 -30.88
C PRO A 9 8.32 -4.38 -30.33
N CYS A 10 8.14 -4.37 -29.01
CA CYS A 10 7.18 -5.23 -28.32
C CYS A 10 5.75 -4.92 -28.81
N VAL A 11 5.26 -5.73 -29.74
CA VAL A 11 3.95 -5.63 -30.38
C VAL A 11 2.88 -5.73 -29.29
N LEU A 12 1.94 -4.77 -29.25
CA LEU A 12 0.88 -4.70 -28.23
C LEU A 12 0.15 -6.05 -28.16
N LEU A 13 -0.19 -6.52 -26.95
CA LEU A 13 -0.86 -7.81 -26.79
C LEU A 13 -2.16 -7.88 -27.60
N ARG A 14 -2.87 -6.76 -27.75
CA ARG A 14 -4.06 -6.61 -28.62
C ARG A 14 -3.81 -6.93 -30.10
N GLN A 15 -2.59 -6.76 -30.60
CA GLN A 15 -2.19 -7.05 -31.98
C GLN A 15 -1.71 -8.49 -32.14
N ARG A 16 -1.38 -9.16 -31.04
CA ARG A 16 -0.89 -10.55 -31.04
C ARG A 16 -2.03 -11.53 -30.79
N LEU A 17 -2.92 -11.25 -29.84
CA LEU A 17 -4.06 -12.12 -29.53
C LEU A 17 -5.17 -12.03 -30.58
N GLY A 18 -5.66 -13.18 -31.02
CA GLY A 18 -6.90 -13.25 -31.81
C GLY A 18 -8.11 -12.73 -31.04
N GLU A 19 -9.20 -12.42 -31.74
CA GLU A 19 -10.42 -11.87 -31.13
C GLU A 19 -10.98 -12.73 -29.99
N ALA A 20 -11.00 -14.06 -30.16
CA ALA A 20 -11.41 -15.00 -29.11
C ALA A 20 -10.51 -14.95 -27.87
N GLY A 21 -9.19 -14.79 -28.06
CA GLY A 21 -8.23 -14.64 -26.95
C GLY A 21 -8.41 -13.32 -26.22
N ARG A 22 -8.61 -12.22 -26.95
CA ARG A 22 -8.92 -10.90 -26.38
C ARG A 22 -10.23 -10.91 -25.59
N PHE A 23 -11.28 -11.55 -26.11
CA PHE A 23 -12.54 -11.71 -25.38
C PHE A 23 -12.36 -12.56 -24.12
N ALA A 24 -11.68 -13.71 -24.21
CA ALA A 24 -11.42 -14.57 -23.06
C ALA A 24 -10.61 -13.85 -21.97
N TYR A 25 -9.68 -12.99 -22.36
CA TYR A 25 -8.90 -12.15 -21.46
C TYR A 25 -9.77 -11.11 -20.74
N ALA A 26 -10.60 -10.36 -21.48
CA ALA A 26 -11.55 -9.42 -20.87
C ALA A 26 -12.56 -10.12 -19.96
N ALA A 27 -13.08 -11.28 -20.39
CA ALA A 27 -14.03 -12.07 -19.62
C ALA A 27 -13.42 -12.64 -18.34
N LEU A 28 -12.17 -13.10 -18.39
CA LEU A 28 -11.43 -13.54 -17.20
C LEU A 28 -11.30 -12.41 -16.18
N CYS A 29 -10.92 -11.21 -16.62
CA CYS A 29 -10.89 -10.02 -15.76
C CYS A 29 -12.28 -9.69 -15.20
N GLY A 30 -13.33 -9.75 -16.03
CA GLY A 30 -14.69 -9.42 -15.61
C GLY A 30 -15.23 -10.34 -14.52
N VAL A 31 -15.10 -11.67 -14.69
CA VAL A 31 -15.51 -12.65 -13.68
C VAL A 31 -14.66 -12.52 -12.41
N SER A 32 -13.35 -12.31 -12.58
CA SER A 32 -12.44 -12.11 -11.45
C SER A 32 -12.77 -10.86 -10.64
N LEU A 33 -13.11 -9.75 -11.30
CA LEU A 33 -13.54 -8.52 -10.65
C LEU A 33 -14.84 -8.72 -9.86
N ALA A 34 -15.82 -9.44 -10.42
CA ALA A 34 -17.06 -9.74 -9.73
C ALA A 34 -16.87 -10.61 -8.49
N TRP A 35 -15.95 -11.59 -8.57
CA TRP A 35 -15.62 -12.45 -7.43
C TRP A 35 -14.76 -11.73 -6.38
N LEU A 36 -13.79 -10.93 -6.81
CA LEU A 36 -12.92 -10.17 -5.90
C LEU A 36 -13.67 -9.04 -5.22
N PHE A 37 -14.59 -8.38 -5.90
CA PHE A 37 -15.26 -7.18 -5.41
C PHE A 37 -16.76 -7.31 -5.59
N PRO A 38 -17.44 -8.27 -4.92
CA PRO A 38 -18.86 -8.54 -5.12
C PRO A 38 -19.78 -7.42 -4.60
N GLU A 39 -19.24 -6.50 -3.80
CA GLU A 39 -20.03 -5.46 -3.15
C GLU A 39 -20.58 -4.43 -4.15
N GLU A 40 -21.78 -3.90 -3.89
CA GLU A 40 -22.42 -2.90 -4.75
C GLU A 40 -21.61 -1.59 -4.79
N GLU A 41 -20.95 -1.24 -3.69
CA GLU A 41 -20.07 -0.08 -3.60
C GLU A 41 -18.87 -0.15 -4.56
N GLN A 42 -18.56 -1.33 -5.09
CA GLN A 42 -17.48 -1.55 -6.05
C GLN A 42 -17.98 -1.57 -7.51
N SER A 43 -19.29 -1.48 -7.73
CA SER A 43 -19.91 -1.62 -9.06
C SER A 43 -19.40 -0.60 -10.09
N SER A 44 -19.21 0.67 -9.67
CA SER A 44 -18.62 1.71 -10.52
C SER A 44 -17.22 1.34 -10.99
N PHE A 45 -16.36 0.92 -10.05
CA PHE A 45 -14.99 0.51 -10.37
C PHE A 45 -14.96 -0.67 -11.33
N ARG A 46 -15.75 -1.72 -11.08
CA ARG A 46 -15.72 -2.91 -11.95
C ARG A 46 -16.20 -2.56 -13.37
N THR A 47 -17.24 -1.75 -13.49
CA THR A 47 -17.82 -1.33 -14.78
C THR A 47 -16.85 -0.44 -15.55
N GLU A 48 -16.31 0.61 -14.92
CA GLU A 48 -15.33 1.51 -15.54
C GLU A 48 -14.06 0.76 -15.96
N PHE A 49 -13.60 -0.19 -15.14
CA PHE A 49 -12.45 -1.03 -15.47
C PHE A 49 -12.71 -1.81 -16.76
N ILE A 50 -13.82 -2.55 -16.85
CA ILE A 50 -14.11 -3.38 -18.03
C ILE A 50 -14.41 -2.55 -19.27
N GLU A 51 -15.16 -1.45 -19.17
CA GLU A 51 -15.39 -0.55 -20.31
C GLU A 51 -14.09 0.02 -20.84
N GLY A 52 -13.21 0.46 -19.93
CA GLY A 52 -11.87 0.91 -20.28
C GLY A 52 -11.04 -0.20 -20.92
N PHE A 53 -11.16 -1.43 -20.43
CA PHE A 53 -10.35 -2.56 -20.86
C PHE A 53 -10.77 -3.12 -22.22
N VAL A 54 -12.07 -3.15 -22.51
CA VAL A 54 -12.60 -3.47 -23.85
C VAL A 54 -12.02 -2.53 -24.91
N LYS A 55 -11.99 -1.22 -24.61
CA LYS A 55 -11.37 -0.21 -25.48
C LYS A 55 -9.86 -0.42 -25.62
N TRP A 56 -9.17 -0.75 -24.52
CA TRP A 56 -7.73 -1.04 -24.54
C TRP A 56 -7.39 -2.22 -25.46
N LEU A 57 -8.18 -3.29 -25.39
CA LEU A 57 -8.03 -4.50 -26.19
C LEU A 57 -8.58 -4.38 -27.62
N ASP A 58 -9.16 -3.24 -28.00
CA ASP A 58 -9.75 -3.02 -29.32
C ASP A 58 -10.83 -4.07 -29.67
N LEU A 59 -11.68 -4.39 -28.69
CA LEU A 59 -12.81 -5.30 -28.83
C LEU A 59 -14.05 -4.53 -29.33
N PRO A 60 -14.94 -5.15 -30.14
CA PRO A 60 -16.16 -4.48 -30.62
C PRO A 60 -17.12 -4.12 -29.48
N ASP A 61 -17.77 -2.95 -29.54
CA ASP A 61 -18.73 -2.52 -28.51
C ASP A 61 -19.89 -3.52 -28.29
N ALA A 62 -20.18 -4.37 -29.28
CA ALA A 62 -21.17 -5.44 -29.17
C ALA A 62 -20.87 -6.46 -28.05
N VAL A 63 -19.62 -6.58 -27.59
CA VAL A 63 -19.27 -7.47 -26.47
C VAL A 63 -19.53 -6.87 -25.10
N LEU A 64 -19.71 -5.55 -25.00
CA LEU A 64 -19.88 -4.84 -23.72
C LEU A 64 -21.05 -5.39 -22.90
N PRO A 65 -22.27 -5.58 -23.44
CA PRO A 65 -23.39 -6.10 -22.64
C PRO A 65 -23.09 -7.47 -22.00
N ALA A 66 -22.38 -8.34 -22.72
CA ALA A 66 -21.98 -9.63 -22.20
C ALA A 66 -20.94 -9.51 -21.08
N LEU A 67 -19.91 -8.67 -21.26
CA LEU A 67 -18.87 -8.46 -20.26
C LEU A 67 -19.39 -7.71 -19.02
N THR A 68 -20.29 -6.74 -19.19
CA THR A 68 -20.97 -6.08 -18.07
C THR A 68 -21.79 -7.07 -17.26
N ALA A 69 -22.48 -8.01 -17.91
CA ALA A 69 -23.21 -9.06 -17.19
C ALA A 69 -22.28 -9.96 -16.35
N LEU A 70 -21.06 -10.26 -16.82
CA LEU A 70 -20.07 -11.00 -16.04
C LEU A 70 -19.63 -10.23 -14.79
N VAL A 71 -19.43 -8.92 -14.94
CA VAL A 71 -19.02 -8.01 -13.86
C VAL A 71 -20.10 -7.80 -12.80
N SER A 72 -21.37 -7.90 -13.17
CA SER A 72 -22.51 -7.75 -12.25
C SER A 72 -22.76 -8.97 -11.36
N GLY A 73 -21.92 -10.01 -11.39
CA GLY A 73 -21.93 -11.07 -10.38
C GLY A 73 -22.80 -12.29 -10.71
N GLY A 74 -23.28 -12.44 -11.95
CA GLY A 74 -24.19 -13.53 -12.33
C GLY A 74 -23.62 -14.96 -12.25
N LEU A 75 -22.32 -15.16 -11.96
CA LEU A 75 -21.65 -16.46 -12.03
C LEU A 75 -20.81 -16.84 -10.79
N GLY A 76 -20.69 -16.01 -9.74
CA GLY A 76 -20.05 -16.44 -8.47
C GLY A 76 -18.61 -16.99 -8.57
N GLY A 77 -17.82 -16.56 -9.55
CA GLY A 77 -16.47 -17.07 -9.83
C GLY A 77 -16.42 -18.31 -10.74
N GLU A 78 -17.57 -18.95 -11.00
CA GLU A 78 -17.72 -20.02 -11.98
C GLU A 78 -17.43 -19.49 -13.39
N GLY A 79 -16.32 -19.90 -13.98
CA GLY A 79 -15.90 -19.48 -15.32
C GLY A 79 -14.48 -18.91 -15.41
N THR A 80 -13.88 -18.52 -14.27
CA THR A 80 -12.46 -18.09 -14.23
C THR A 80 -11.54 -19.17 -14.79
N GLU A 81 -11.70 -20.42 -14.37
CA GLU A 81 -10.88 -21.54 -14.87
C GLU A 81 -11.09 -21.79 -16.37
N THR A 82 -12.32 -21.64 -16.88
CA THR A 82 -12.62 -21.81 -18.31
C THR A 82 -11.84 -20.80 -19.16
N PHE A 83 -11.91 -19.51 -18.82
CA PHE A 83 -11.19 -18.48 -19.55
C PHE A 83 -9.67 -18.59 -19.35
N ALA A 84 -9.20 -18.91 -18.14
CA ALA A 84 -7.80 -19.16 -17.87
C ALA A 84 -7.26 -20.32 -18.72
N GLN A 85 -8.02 -21.39 -18.91
CA GLN A 85 -7.63 -22.51 -19.78
C GLN A 85 -7.57 -22.13 -21.25
N ILE A 86 -8.48 -21.28 -21.74
CA ILE A 86 -8.44 -20.76 -23.11
C ILE A 86 -7.14 -19.97 -23.30
N LEU A 87 -6.82 -19.07 -22.38
CA LEU A 87 -5.62 -18.24 -22.44
C LEU A 87 -4.33 -19.08 -22.32
N ARG A 88 -4.25 -20.05 -21.41
CA ARG A 88 -3.09 -20.94 -21.29
C ARG A 88 -2.85 -21.81 -22.55
N LYS A 89 -3.88 -22.06 -23.36
CA LYS A 89 -3.76 -22.81 -24.61
C LYS A 89 -3.38 -21.93 -25.80
N ASP A 90 -3.49 -20.60 -25.68
CA ASP A 90 -3.09 -19.68 -26.73
C ASP A 90 -1.58 -19.78 -27.01
N PRO A 91 -1.13 -19.88 -28.27
CA PRO A 91 0.28 -20.05 -28.61
C PRO A 91 1.21 -18.94 -28.08
N ILE A 92 0.74 -17.69 -28.01
CA ILE A 92 1.54 -16.55 -27.57
C ILE A 92 1.73 -16.61 -26.06
N LEU A 93 0.64 -16.85 -25.33
CA LEU A 93 0.66 -16.93 -23.87
C LEU A 93 1.33 -18.20 -23.37
N LYS A 94 1.26 -19.29 -24.13
CA LYS A 94 2.02 -20.50 -23.85
C LYS A 94 3.53 -20.28 -24.00
N ALA A 95 3.95 -19.45 -24.96
CA ALA A 95 5.36 -19.12 -25.16
C ALA A 95 5.88 -18.14 -24.11
N ASN A 96 5.09 -17.13 -23.77
CA ASN A 96 5.42 -16.15 -22.74
C ASN A 96 4.13 -15.66 -22.04
N PRO A 97 3.76 -16.22 -20.87
CA PRO A 97 2.54 -15.82 -20.16
C PRO A 97 2.66 -14.46 -19.47
N VAL A 98 3.89 -14.00 -19.19
CA VAL A 98 4.20 -12.74 -18.48
C VAL A 98 3.69 -11.51 -19.23
N VAL A 99 3.52 -11.60 -20.56
CA VAL A 99 2.97 -10.51 -21.39
C VAL A 99 1.56 -10.08 -20.98
N ILE A 100 0.73 -10.97 -20.41
CA ILE A 100 -0.59 -10.57 -19.86
C ILE A 100 -0.41 -9.69 -18.63
N THR A 101 0.48 -10.08 -17.72
CA THR A 101 0.75 -9.31 -16.50
C THR A 101 1.29 -7.92 -16.85
N GLN A 102 2.20 -7.85 -17.83
CA GLN A 102 2.73 -6.58 -18.33
C GLN A 102 1.64 -5.70 -18.97
N ASP A 103 0.73 -6.28 -19.76
CA ASP A 103 -0.37 -5.58 -20.42
C ASP A 103 -1.40 -5.06 -19.39
N LEU A 104 -1.81 -5.87 -18.41
CA LEU A 104 -2.70 -5.42 -17.32
C LEU A 104 -2.06 -4.32 -16.47
N LEU A 105 -0.76 -4.44 -16.16
CA LEU A 105 -0.03 -3.42 -15.41
C LEU A 105 -0.01 -2.10 -16.18
N SER A 106 0.32 -2.15 -17.47
CA SER A 106 0.34 -0.97 -18.36
C SER A 106 -1.04 -0.32 -18.46
N PHE A 107 -2.09 -1.12 -18.61
CA PHE A 107 -3.48 -0.67 -18.60
C PHE A 107 -3.84 0.04 -17.28
N SER A 108 -3.47 -0.57 -16.16
CA SER A 108 -3.82 -0.09 -14.81
C SER A 108 -3.12 1.22 -14.46
N LEU A 109 -1.98 1.52 -15.09
CA LEU A 109 -1.17 2.72 -14.84
C LEU A 109 -1.44 3.87 -15.81
N ARG A 110 -2.24 3.66 -16.86
CA ARG A 110 -2.44 4.61 -17.97
C ARG A 110 -2.89 6.01 -17.52
N ASP A 111 -3.63 6.07 -16.41
CA ASP A 111 -4.24 7.29 -15.88
C ASP A 111 -3.39 7.97 -14.79
N GLY A 112 -2.17 7.47 -14.56
CA GLY A 112 -1.21 8.06 -13.61
C GLY A 112 -1.48 7.74 -12.14
N TYR A 113 -2.27 6.72 -11.85
CA TYR A 113 -2.42 6.17 -10.51
C TYR A 113 -2.41 4.65 -10.59
N TYR A 114 -2.06 4.02 -9.48
CA TYR A 114 -2.12 2.57 -9.37
C TYR A 114 -3.07 2.18 -8.25
N ASP A 115 -4.27 1.74 -8.64
CA ASP A 115 -5.33 1.36 -7.70
C ASP A 115 -5.03 -0.01 -7.06
N ALA A 116 -5.17 -0.10 -5.74
CA ALA A 116 -4.94 -1.36 -5.02
C ALA A 116 -5.84 -2.50 -5.51
N ARG A 117 -7.07 -2.21 -5.94
CA ARG A 117 -7.98 -3.22 -6.50
C ARG A 117 -7.49 -3.75 -7.84
N ALA A 118 -6.90 -2.89 -8.66
CA ALA A 118 -6.28 -3.30 -9.93
C ALA A 118 -5.05 -4.17 -9.69
N ARG A 119 -4.20 -3.83 -8.71
CA ARG A 119 -3.06 -4.69 -8.31
C ARG A 119 -3.52 -6.05 -7.79
N VAL A 120 -4.54 -6.11 -6.94
CA VAL A 120 -5.15 -7.37 -6.47
C VAL A 120 -5.68 -8.21 -7.63
N LEU A 121 -6.34 -7.59 -8.61
CA LEU A 121 -6.75 -8.28 -9.84
C LEU A 121 -5.55 -8.84 -10.59
N ILE A 122 -4.49 -8.05 -10.80
CA ILE A 122 -3.26 -8.50 -11.47
C ILE A 122 -2.65 -9.71 -10.75
N CYS A 123 -2.52 -9.65 -9.42
CA CYS A 123 -2.03 -10.77 -8.61
C CYS A 123 -2.91 -12.02 -8.79
N HIS A 124 -4.24 -11.85 -8.79
CA HIS A 124 -5.19 -12.95 -8.99
C HIS A 124 -5.09 -13.57 -10.38
N ILE A 125 -5.02 -12.75 -11.44
CA ILE A 125 -4.86 -13.24 -12.83
C ILE A 125 -3.51 -13.94 -13.01
N THR A 126 -2.44 -13.36 -12.48
CA THR A 126 -1.07 -13.92 -12.52
C THR A 126 -1.05 -15.30 -11.85
N TRP A 127 -1.69 -15.43 -10.68
CA TRP A 127 -1.88 -16.72 -10.00
C TRP A 127 -2.72 -17.72 -10.82
N LEU A 128 -3.85 -17.27 -11.39
CA LEU A 128 -4.68 -18.09 -12.28
C LEU A 128 -3.95 -18.49 -13.55
N LEU A 129 -2.95 -17.76 -14.02
CA LEU A 129 -2.15 -18.14 -15.19
C LEU A 129 -0.89 -18.93 -14.82
N ARG A 130 -0.69 -19.25 -13.53
CA ARG A 130 0.49 -19.97 -13.00
C ARG A 130 1.80 -19.21 -13.23
N ILE A 131 1.73 -17.90 -13.21
CA ILE A 131 2.90 -17.01 -13.27
C ILE A 131 3.34 -16.75 -11.81
N PRO A 132 4.63 -16.87 -11.48
CA PRO A 132 5.16 -16.52 -10.17
C PRO A 132 4.95 -15.03 -9.85
N LEU A 133 4.79 -14.67 -8.58
CA LEU A 133 4.54 -13.28 -8.18
C LEU A 133 5.78 -12.39 -8.40
N GLU A 134 6.97 -12.99 -8.32
CA GLU A 134 8.26 -12.36 -8.52
C GLU A 134 8.35 -11.71 -9.93
N GLU A 135 7.69 -12.29 -10.93
CA GLU A 135 7.61 -11.70 -12.28
C GLU A 135 6.85 -10.37 -12.28
N LEU A 136 5.81 -10.23 -11.45
CA LEU A 136 5.10 -8.96 -11.31
C LEU A 136 6.02 -7.90 -10.69
N GLU A 137 6.80 -8.25 -9.66
CA GLU A 137 7.73 -7.34 -9.01
C GLU A 137 8.81 -6.85 -10.01
N VAL A 138 9.39 -7.76 -10.79
CA VAL A 138 10.35 -7.42 -11.85
C VAL A 138 9.74 -6.50 -12.91
N LEU A 139 8.48 -6.73 -13.31
CA LEU A 139 7.78 -5.86 -14.25
C LEU A 139 7.49 -4.47 -13.66
N GLU A 140 7.08 -4.38 -12.40
CA GLU A 140 6.87 -3.12 -11.70
C GLU A 140 8.18 -2.32 -11.61
N GLU A 141 9.29 -2.97 -11.29
CA GLU A 141 10.63 -2.37 -11.26
C GLU A 141 11.08 -1.91 -12.65
N SER A 142 10.92 -2.74 -13.68
CA SER A 142 11.30 -2.39 -15.06
C SER A 142 10.51 -1.18 -15.58
N LEU A 143 9.21 -1.13 -15.28
CA LEU A 143 8.37 0.00 -15.67
C LEU A 143 8.76 1.26 -14.89
N LEU A 144 9.12 1.13 -13.62
CA LEU A 144 9.61 2.24 -12.81
C LEU A 144 10.94 2.80 -13.33
N GLU A 145 11.92 1.96 -13.65
CA GLU A 145 13.20 2.41 -14.20
C GLU A 145 12.99 3.11 -15.55
N SER A 146 12.14 2.55 -16.41
CA SER A 146 11.77 3.18 -17.68
C SER A 146 11.17 4.58 -17.47
N LEU A 147 10.36 4.78 -16.42
CA LEU A 147 9.80 6.08 -16.07
C LEU A 147 10.84 7.06 -15.45
N LYS A 148 11.87 6.55 -14.78
CA LYS A 148 12.95 7.38 -14.18
C LYS A 148 13.90 7.90 -15.24
N GLU A 149 14.43 7.03 -16.09
CA GLU A 149 15.39 7.38 -17.15
C GLU A 149 14.85 8.54 -18.01
N GLN A 150 13.55 8.50 -18.32
CA GLN A 150 12.92 9.53 -19.14
C GLN A 150 12.68 10.87 -18.44
N LYS A 151 12.44 10.86 -17.11
CA LYS A 151 12.36 12.10 -16.33
C LYS A 151 13.70 12.84 -16.33
N GLU A 152 14.80 12.11 -16.29
CA GLU A 152 16.14 12.68 -16.34
C GLU A 152 16.40 13.33 -17.70
N GLU A 153 16.06 12.66 -18.80
CA GLU A 153 16.13 13.21 -20.17
C GLU A 153 15.27 14.47 -20.35
N GLU A 154 14.02 14.48 -19.88
CA GLU A 154 13.15 15.66 -19.96
C GLU A 154 13.62 16.81 -19.06
N SER A 155 14.18 16.51 -17.88
CA SER A 155 14.79 17.52 -17.00
C SER A 155 15.99 18.18 -17.68
N GLU A 156 16.88 17.39 -18.27
CA GLU A 156 18.06 17.90 -18.99
C GLU A 156 17.68 18.76 -20.20
N THR A 157 16.70 18.31 -20.99
CA THR A 157 16.19 19.08 -22.13
C THR A 157 15.44 20.34 -21.70
N ALA A 158 14.66 20.28 -20.62
CA ALA A 158 13.98 21.43 -20.03
C ALA A 158 14.99 22.45 -19.47
N GLU A 159 16.04 22.00 -18.78
CA GLU A 159 17.14 22.85 -18.33
C GLU A 159 17.90 23.49 -19.49
N ALA A 160 18.22 22.71 -20.52
CA ALA A 160 18.86 23.22 -21.74
C ALA A 160 17.98 24.28 -22.42
N SER A 161 16.66 24.06 -22.45
CA SER A 161 15.69 25.02 -22.99
C SER A 161 15.58 26.29 -22.13
N ARG A 162 15.63 26.17 -20.80
CA ARG A 162 15.65 27.31 -19.85
C ARG A 162 16.94 28.11 -20.03
N LYS A 163 18.11 27.46 -20.06
CA LYS A 163 19.41 28.08 -20.33
C LYS A 163 19.42 28.78 -21.70
N ARG A 164 18.79 28.20 -22.73
CA ARG A 164 18.65 28.82 -24.07
C ARG A 164 17.71 30.03 -24.06
N LYS A 165 16.57 29.97 -23.37
CA LYS A 165 15.63 31.09 -23.20
C LYS A 165 16.25 32.23 -22.40
N GLU A 166 17.02 31.91 -21.36
CA GLU A 166 17.80 32.90 -20.59
C GLU A 166 18.88 33.57 -21.42
N ARG A 167 19.66 32.80 -22.20
CA ARG A 167 20.64 33.35 -23.16
C ARG A 167 19.96 34.28 -24.18
N ARG A 168 18.78 33.90 -24.70
CA ARG A 168 18.00 34.72 -25.64
C ARG A 168 17.43 35.99 -24.99
N ARG A 169 17.01 35.92 -23.72
CA ARG A 169 16.59 37.09 -22.92
C ARG A 169 17.78 38.03 -22.63
N LYS A 170 18.95 37.48 -22.27
CA LYS A 170 20.19 38.24 -22.10
C LYS A 170 20.59 38.92 -23.41
N LEU A 171 20.59 38.20 -24.53
CA LEU A 171 20.90 38.74 -25.86
C LEU A 171 19.92 39.85 -26.29
N LYS A 172 18.61 39.66 -26.08
CA LYS A 172 17.60 40.72 -26.32
C LYS A 172 17.84 41.94 -25.44
N ARG A 173 18.21 41.76 -24.17
CA ARG A 173 18.55 42.86 -23.25
C ARG A 173 19.79 43.62 -23.71
N TYR A 174 20.84 42.93 -24.14
CA TYR A 174 22.05 43.58 -24.69
C TYR A 174 21.78 44.27 -26.03
N LEU A 175 20.95 43.68 -26.90
CA LEU A 175 20.55 44.28 -28.17
C LEU A 175 19.72 45.55 -27.96
N LEU A 176 18.81 45.55 -26.99
CA LEU A 176 18.02 46.74 -26.61
C LEU A 176 18.88 47.83 -25.98
N ILE A 177 19.87 47.48 -25.14
CA ILE A 177 20.84 48.43 -24.58
C ILE A 177 21.75 48.99 -25.68
N GLY A 178 22.16 48.17 -26.66
CA GLY A 178 22.95 48.61 -27.81
C GLY A 178 22.16 49.52 -28.75
N LEU A 179 20.87 49.23 -28.98
CA LEU A 179 19.97 50.09 -29.76
C LEU A 179 19.74 51.45 -29.09
N ALA A 180 19.77 51.52 -27.76
CA ALA A 180 19.66 52.78 -27.02
C ALA A 180 20.90 53.69 -27.13
N THR A 181 22.04 53.18 -27.64
CA THR A 181 23.28 53.97 -27.79
C THR A 181 23.42 54.69 -29.12
N VAL A 182 22.55 54.47 -30.11
CA VAL A 182 22.69 55.06 -31.46
C VAL A 182 21.62 56.12 -31.81
N GLY A 183 20.61 56.33 -30.97
CA GLY A 183 19.65 57.42 -31.19
C GLY A 183 18.71 57.56 -30.01
N GLY A 184 18.89 58.62 -29.24
CA GLY A 184 18.26 58.80 -27.93
C GLY A 184 16.73 58.75 -27.92
N GLY A 185 16.17 58.21 -26.83
CA GLY A 185 14.78 58.46 -26.47
C GLY A 185 14.09 57.32 -25.71
N THR A 186 13.65 57.66 -24.50
CA THR A 186 12.50 57.12 -23.75
C THR A 186 12.69 55.84 -22.91
N VAL A 187 12.57 56.04 -21.59
CA VAL A 187 12.44 55.04 -20.53
C VAL A 187 11.02 54.44 -20.60
N ILE A 188 10.88 53.10 -20.70
CA ILE A 188 9.59 52.42 -20.53
C ILE A 188 9.63 51.56 -19.27
N GLY A 189 8.60 51.76 -18.44
CA GLY A 189 8.49 51.36 -17.06
C GLY A 189 8.52 49.87 -16.79
N LEU A 190 9.21 49.54 -15.70
CA LEU A 190 9.27 48.25 -15.04
C LEU A 190 8.06 48.13 -14.08
N THR A 191 6.85 47.91 -14.58
CA THR A 191 5.69 47.60 -13.72
C THR A 191 4.73 46.63 -14.41
N GLY A 192 4.35 45.55 -13.70
CA GLY A 192 3.18 44.72 -14.06
C GLY A 192 3.48 43.28 -14.48
N GLY A 193 4.20 42.50 -13.67
CA GLY A 193 4.30 41.04 -13.85
C GLY A 193 3.08 40.29 -13.34
N LEU A 194 1.96 40.37 -14.06
CA LEU A 194 0.82 39.46 -13.93
C LEU A 194 0.56 38.81 -15.29
N ALA A 195 0.99 37.56 -15.43
CA ALA A 195 0.41 36.58 -16.35
C ALA A 195 0.88 35.19 -15.92
N ALA A 196 0.02 34.49 -15.18
CA ALA A 196 0.12 33.06 -14.98
C ALA A 196 0.19 32.36 -16.35
N PRO A 197 0.95 31.28 -16.54
CA PRO A 197 0.81 30.45 -17.73
C PRO A 197 -0.54 29.74 -17.63
N LEU A 198 -1.51 30.22 -18.40
CA LEU A 198 -2.71 29.48 -18.75
C LEU A 198 -2.29 28.27 -19.59
N VAL A 199 -2.16 27.10 -18.97
CA VAL A 199 -2.07 25.82 -19.69
C VAL A 199 -3.50 25.32 -19.87
N ALA A 200 -4.17 25.87 -20.87
CA ALA A 200 -5.47 25.40 -21.34
C ALA A 200 -5.44 25.40 -22.87
N ALA A 201 -4.85 24.36 -23.46
CA ALA A 201 -5.10 23.90 -24.83
C ALA A 201 -4.26 22.65 -25.10
N GLY A 202 -4.89 21.48 -25.27
CA GLY A 202 -4.23 20.30 -25.82
C GLY A 202 -4.55 18.94 -25.20
N ALA A 203 -5.74 18.72 -24.63
CA ALA A 203 -6.22 17.39 -24.31
C ALA A 203 -6.84 16.76 -25.57
N ALA A 204 -6.06 15.95 -26.30
CA ALA A 204 -6.53 14.88 -27.20
C ALA A 204 -5.37 14.37 -28.07
N THR A 205 -4.46 13.56 -27.49
CA THR A 205 -3.67 12.63 -28.31
C THR A 205 -3.65 11.27 -27.61
N VAL A 206 -4.47 10.40 -28.19
CA VAL A 206 -4.64 8.95 -28.02
C VAL A 206 -3.47 8.26 -27.31
N ILE A 207 -3.72 7.78 -26.09
CA ILE A 207 -2.91 6.75 -25.44
C ILE A 207 -3.15 5.45 -26.21
N GLY A 208 -2.15 5.07 -27.01
CA GLY A 208 -2.13 3.82 -27.75
C GLY A 208 -0.77 3.67 -28.45
N SER A 209 -0.06 2.58 -28.15
CA SER A 209 1.24 2.15 -28.69
C SER A 209 2.45 3.04 -28.40
N ALA A 210 3.01 2.92 -27.19
CA ALA A 210 4.46 2.88 -26.92
C ALA A 210 4.69 3.01 -25.40
N GLY A 211 4.87 1.89 -24.70
CA GLY A 211 5.24 1.89 -23.28
C GLY A 211 6.63 2.49 -22.98
N ALA A 212 7.34 3.02 -23.98
CA ALA A 212 8.54 3.82 -23.80
C ALA A 212 8.39 5.20 -24.49
N ALA A 213 7.94 5.27 -25.75
CA ALA A 213 7.85 6.56 -26.45
C ALA A 213 6.70 7.48 -25.99
N ALA A 214 5.63 6.96 -25.36
CA ALA A 214 4.57 7.78 -24.77
C ALA A 214 4.89 8.25 -23.34
N LEU A 215 5.85 7.58 -22.67
CA LEU A 215 6.23 7.80 -21.28
C LEU A 215 7.29 8.92 -21.10
N GLY A 216 7.93 9.36 -22.19
CA GLY A 216 8.80 10.56 -22.23
C GLY A 216 8.07 11.82 -22.68
N SER A 217 6.74 11.85 -22.54
CA SER A 217 5.91 13.02 -22.82
C SER A 217 5.56 13.74 -21.51
N THR A 218 5.04 14.96 -21.59
CA THR A 218 4.48 15.68 -20.43
C THR A 218 3.49 14.85 -19.61
N ALA A 219 2.87 13.81 -20.20
CA ALA A 219 2.02 12.85 -19.49
C ALA A 219 2.80 11.89 -18.58
N GLY A 220 3.98 11.40 -18.97
CA GLY A 220 4.79 10.48 -18.16
C GLY A 220 5.40 11.13 -16.91
N ILE A 221 5.85 12.40 -16.99
CA ILE A 221 6.24 13.18 -15.80
C ILE A 221 5.06 13.35 -14.85
N ALA A 222 3.87 13.65 -15.39
CA ALA A 222 2.67 13.82 -14.58
C ALA A 222 2.31 12.52 -13.86
N VAL A 223 2.41 11.37 -14.54
CA VAL A 223 2.24 10.02 -13.97
C VAL A 223 3.23 9.75 -12.84
N MET A 224 4.51 10.06 -13.01
CA MET A 224 5.51 9.87 -11.95
C MET A 224 5.27 10.78 -10.73
N ALA A 225 4.90 12.04 -10.97
CA ALA A 225 4.59 12.98 -9.89
C ALA A 225 3.31 12.59 -9.14
N SER A 226 2.32 11.96 -9.79
CA SER A 226 1.11 11.49 -9.13
C SER A 226 1.34 10.18 -8.37
N LEU A 227 2.12 9.25 -8.90
CA LEU A 227 2.43 7.96 -8.25
C LEU A 227 3.27 8.11 -6.99
N PHE A 228 4.24 9.03 -6.97
CA PHE A 228 5.20 9.21 -5.86
C PHE A 228 5.01 10.51 -5.06
N GLY A 229 3.94 11.26 -5.35
CA GLY A 229 3.68 12.58 -4.78
C GLY A 229 4.52 13.70 -5.40
N ALA A 230 4.13 14.96 -5.13
CA ALA A 230 4.68 16.15 -5.80
C ALA A 230 6.21 16.32 -5.69
N ALA A 231 6.85 15.69 -4.71
CA ALA A 231 8.31 15.71 -4.52
C ALA A 231 9.02 14.44 -5.03
N GLY A 232 8.29 13.38 -5.41
CA GLY A 232 8.86 12.11 -5.86
C GLY A 232 9.65 11.33 -4.80
N ALA A 233 9.54 11.74 -3.53
CA ALA A 233 10.21 11.15 -2.37
C ALA A 233 9.31 10.18 -1.59
N GLY A 234 8.05 10.02 -2.00
CA GLY A 234 7.09 9.20 -1.25
C GLY A 234 6.85 9.76 0.15
N LEU A 235 6.84 8.88 1.16
CA LEU A 235 6.70 9.26 2.57
C LEU A 235 8.02 9.72 3.21
N THR A 236 9.13 9.63 2.49
CA THR A 236 10.45 10.03 3.00
C THR A 236 10.46 11.51 3.35
N GLY A 237 10.83 11.83 4.59
CA GLY A 237 10.87 13.20 5.11
C GLY A 237 9.53 13.72 5.63
N TYR A 238 8.46 12.92 5.61
CA TYR A 238 7.25 13.25 6.34
C TYR A 238 7.51 13.15 7.85
N LYS A 239 7.49 14.31 8.50
CA LYS A 239 7.60 14.45 9.94
C LYS A 239 6.58 15.47 10.43
N MET A 240 5.79 15.08 11.41
CA MET A 240 4.83 15.97 12.04
C MET A 240 5.57 17.11 12.78
N LYS A 241 5.44 18.34 12.27
CA LYS A 241 6.16 19.52 12.80
C LYS A 241 5.52 20.14 14.04
N LYS A 242 4.22 19.92 14.25
CA LYS A 242 3.44 20.43 15.38
C LYS A 242 2.50 19.33 15.86
N ARG A 243 2.26 19.27 17.18
CA ARG A 243 1.28 18.38 17.79
C ARG A 243 -0.06 18.47 17.06
N VAL A 244 -0.59 17.33 16.64
CA VAL A 244 -1.94 17.21 16.06
C VAL A 244 -2.82 16.51 17.07
N GLY A 245 -3.77 17.26 17.65
CA GLY A 245 -4.64 16.74 18.71
C GLY A 245 -3.83 16.20 19.90
N ALA A 246 -4.02 14.91 20.19
CA ALA A 246 -3.31 14.19 21.25
C ALA A 246 -2.00 13.55 20.81
N ILE A 247 -1.50 13.78 19.60
CA ILE A 247 -0.29 13.12 19.07
C ILE A 247 0.92 14.04 19.19
N GLU A 248 1.97 13.58 19.86
CA GLU A 248 3.21 14.30 20.12
C GLU A 248 4.31 13.97 19.10
N GLU A 249 4.34 12.73 18.61
CA GLU A 249 5.35 12.24 17.68
C GLU A 249 4.72 11.38 16.59
N PHE A 250 5.02 11.71 15.33
CA PHE A 250 4.59 10.95 14.16
C PHE A 250 5.55 11.22 13.00
N GLU A 251 6.25 10.19 12.55
CA GLU A 251 7.26 10.28 11.48
C GLU A 251 7.38 8.96 10.72
N PHE A 252 7.53 9.01 9.39
CA PHE A 252 7.86 7.83 8.60
C PHE A 252 9.38 7.72 8.44
N LEU A 253 9.93 6.61 8.91
CA LEU A 253 11.34 6.28 8.79
C LEU A 253 11.52 5.27 7.65
N PRO A 254 12.40 5.51 6.66
CA PRO A 254 12.67 4.53 5.62
C PRO A 254 13.34 3.27 6.23
N LEU A 255 12.84 2.10 5.85
CA LEU A 255 13.45 0.80 6.16
C LEU A 255 14.36 0.33 5.04
N THR A 256 14.02 0.68 3.80
CA THR A 256 14.77 0.40 2.59
C THR A 256 14.95 1.68 1.77
N GLU A 257 15.95 1.70 0.88
CA GLU A 257 16.22 2.85 -0.01
C GLU A 257 15.59 2.69 -1.40
N GLY A 258 14.97 1.54 -1.67
CA GLY A 258 14.34 1.25 -2.96
C GLY A 258 13.11 2.10 -3.23
N LYS A 259 12.69 2.10 -4.50
CA LYS A 259 11.42 2.70 -4.94
C LYS A 259 10.59 1.65 -5.64
N GLN A 260 9.28 1.61 -5.38
CA GLN A 260 8.37 0.65 -5.99
C GLN A 260 6.98 1.27 -6.24
N LEU A 261 6.21 0.65 -7.14
CA LEU A 261 4.83 1.02 -7.42
C LEU A 261 3.84 0.59 -6.31
N HIS A 262 4.30 -0.14 -5.30
CA HIS A 262 3.60 -0.53 -4.09
C HIS A 262 4.51 -0.23 -2.89
N ILE A 263 3.95 0.17 -1.75
CA ILE A 263 4.75 0.40 -0.54
C ILE A 263 4.23 -0.41 0.64
N THR A 264 5.14 -0.74 1.56
CA THR A 264 4.79 -1.34 2.86
C THR A 264 5.08 -0.38 4.00
N ILE A 265 4.11 -0.17 4.88
CA ILE A 265 4.28 0.61 6.12
C ILE A 265 4.16 -0.34 7.30
N ALA A 266 5.25 -0.46 8.05
CA ALA A 266 5.35 -1.26 9.26
C ALA A 266 5.13 -0.41 10.51
N ILE A 267 4.36 -0.93 11.47
CA ILE A 267 4.00 -0.23 12.69
C ILE A 267 4.35 -1.10 13.91
N THR A 268 5.38 -0.69 14.62
CA THR A 268 5.84 -1.31 15.87
C THR A 268 4.89 -0.97 17.01
N GLY A 269 4.54 -1.98 17.82
CA GLY A 269 3.56 -1.84 18.91
C GLY A 269 4.10 -1.60 20.31
N TRP A 270 5.38 -1.81 20.55
CA TRP A 270 6.05 -1.48 21.81
C TRP A 270 7.56 -1.36 21.56
N LEU A 271 8.26 -0.66 22.45
CA LEU A 271 9.71 -0.51 22.39
C LEU A 271 10.33 -0.87 23.73
N CYS A 272 11.52 -1.45 23.72
CA CYS A 272 12.25 -1.77 24.96
C CYS A 272 13.74 -1.49 24.77
N ALA A 273 14.45 -1.19 25.86
CA ALA A 273 15.89 -1.00 25.82
C ALA A 273 16.63 -2.21 25.18
N GLY A 274 17.77 -1.95 24.55
CA GLY A 274 18.55 -2.97 23.86
C GLY A 274 18.10 -3.20 22.41
N LYS A 275 17.95 -4.47 22.00
CA LYS A 275 17.70 -4.86 20.60
C LYS A 275 16.42 -4.24 20.02
N TYR A 276 15.39 -4.05 20.84
CA TYR A 276 14.09 -3.52 20.42
C TYR A 276 13.88 -2.03 20.76
N GLY A 277 14.99 -1.28 20.90
CA GLY A 277 14.95 0.14 21.23
C GLY A 277 14.69 1.05 20.03
N SER A 278 14.74 0.49 18.82
CA SER A 278 14.41 1.17 17.58
C SER A 278 13.11 0.62 16.99
N PHE A 279 12.29 1.52 16.44
CA PHE A 279 11.11 1.16 15.66
C PHE A 279 11.43 0.20 14.52
N THR A 280 12.62 0.29 13.92
CA THR A 280 13.02 -0.48 12.74
C THR A 280 13.49 -1.90 13.06
N ALA A 281 13.93 -2.16 14.29
CA ALA A 281 14.59 -3.41 14.66
C ALA A 281 13.73 -4.68 14.41
N PRO A 282 12.42 -4.70 14.73
CA PRO A 282 11.55 -5.85 14.45
C PRO A 282 11.42 -6.18 12.96
N TRP A 283 11.66 -5.21 12.08
CA TRP A 283 11.40 -5.30 10.65
C TRP A 283 12.66 -5.53 9.81
N SER A 284 13.81 -5.71 10.45
CA SER A 284 15.10 -5.91 9.77
C SER A 284 15.17 -7.10 8.82
N SER A 285 14.29 -8.11 9.00
CA SER A 285 14.19 -9.29 8.13
C SER A 285 12.96 -9.26 7.21
N MET A 286 12.22 -8.16 7.17
CA MET A 286 11.01 -8.02 6.35
C MET A 286 11.41 -7.77 4.89
N LEU A 287 11.06 -8.72 4.02
CA LEU A 287 11.32 -8.69 2.59
C LEU A 287 10.02 -8.62 1.79
N GLN A 288 9.09 -7.75 2.22
CA GLN A 288 7.76 -7.69 1.62
C GLN A 288 7.67 -6.77 0.40
N SER A 289 8.60 -5.82 0.27
CA SER A 289 8.65 -4.84 -0.83
C SER A 289 10.05 -4.22 -0.88
N SER A 290 10.45 -3.68 -2.04
CA SER A 290 11.69 -2.91 -2.16
C SER A 290 11.58 -1.49 -1.59
N GLU A 291 10.36 -0.97 -1.36
CA GLU A 291 10.10 0.33 -0.71
C GLU A 291 9.25 0.17 0.56
N GLN A 292 9.92 0.28 1.72
CA GLN A 292 9.33 0.02 3.02
C GLN A 292 9.58 1.16 4.00
N TYR A 293 8.58 1.46 4.82
CA TYR A 293 8.64 2.48 5.86
C TYR A 293 8.29 1.88 7.21
N CYS A 294 8.85 2.45 8.27
CA CYS A 294 8.42 2.20 9.63
C CYS A 294 7.80 3.48 10.21
N LEU A 295 6.63 3.36 10.83
CA LEU A 295 6.03 4.48 11.55
C LEU A 295 6.65 4.62 12.94
N ALA A 296 7.33 5.75 13.18
CA ALA A 296 7.73 6.18 14.51
C ALA A 296 6.61 7.02 15.14
N TRP A 297 6.10 6.56 16.27
CA TRP A 297 4.98 7.19 16.97
C TRP A 297 5.13 7.06 18.49
N GLU A 298 4.87 8.14 19.21
CA GLU A 298 4.77 8.15 20.69
C GLU A 298 5.90 7.39 21.42
N SER A 299 7.15 7.51 20.96
CA SER A 299 8.30 6.70 21.39
C SER A 299 8.49 6.69 22.90
N LYS A 300 8.31 7.85 23.54
CA LYS A 300 8.37 8.01 25.00
C LYS A 300 7.41 7.06 25.71
N TYR A 301 6.16 6.99 25.28
CA TYR A 301 5.12 6.17 25.91
C TYR A 301 5.30 4.69 25.56
N LEU A 302 5.73 4.38 24.33
CA LEU A 302 6.01 2.99 23.93
C LEU A 302 7.23 2.40 24.66
N MET A 303 8.26 3.21 24.92
CA MET A 303 9.41 2.82 25.73
C MET A 303 9.04 2.62 27.20
N GLU A 304 8.25 3.53 27.76
CA GLU A 304 7.70 3.38 29.13
C GLU A 304 6.91 2.08 29.23
N LEU A 305 5.98 1.83 28.31
CA LEU A 305 5.25 0.59 28.23
C LEU A 305 6.19 -0.62 28.14
N GLY A 306 7.08 -0.70 27.16
CA GLY A 306 7.89 -1.91 27.00
C GLY A 306 8.85 -2.16 28.17
N SER A 307 9.35 -1.12 28.84
CA SER A 307 10.10 -1.29 30.10
C SER A 307 9.27 -1.89 31.24
N THR A 308 7.99 -1.50 31.36
CA THR A 308 7.08 -2.13 32.33
C THR A 308 6.77 -3.58 31.97
N LEU A 309 6.60 -3.87 30.67
CA LEU A 309 6.37 -5.23 30.19
C LEU A 309 7.59 -6.14 30.41
N ASP A 310 8.80 -5.64 30.16
CA ASP A 310 10.05 -6.39 30.39
C ASP A 310 10.24 -6.72 31.88
N THR A 311 9.99 -5.76 32.76
CA THR A 311 10.04 -5.98 34.22
C THR A 311 9.08 -7.09 34.66
N LEU A 312 7.89 -7.14 34.06
CA LEU A 312 6.89 -8.15 34.35
C LEU A 312 7.22 -9.51 33.80
N LEU A 313 7.72 -9.58 32.56
CA LEU A 313 8.20 -10.81 31.96
C LEU A 313 9.31 -11.42 32.82
N ASN A 314 10.28 -10.61 33.23
CA ASN A 314 11.35 -11.06 34.12
C ASN A 314 10.81 -11.53 35.48
N GLY A 315 9.82 -10.83 36.04
CA GLY A 315 9.11 -11.25 37.25
C GLY A 315 8.41 -12.61 37.09
N PHE A 316 7.70 -12.80 35.97
CA PHE A 316 7.01 -14.04 35.63
C PHE A 316 7.97 -15.21 35.44
N VAL A 317 9.04 -15.02 34.67
CA VAL A 317 10.08 -16.04 34.43
C VAL A 317 10.76 -16.44 35.74
N ASN A 318 11.12 -15.47 36.59
CA ASN A 318 11.69 -15.75 37.91
C ASN A 318 10.70 -16.52 38.79
N MET A 319 9.42 -16.18 38.75
CA MET A 319 8.40 -16.87 39.53
C MET A 319 8.18 -18.31 39.05
N MET A 320 8.07 -18.53 37.74
CA MET A 320 7.98 -19.87 37.15
C MET A 320 9.21 -20.71 37.46
N ALA A 321 10.41 -20.13 37.45
CA ALA A 321 11.63 -20.82 37.86
C ALA A 321 11.58 -21.23 39.34
N GLN A 322 11.13 -20.34 40.23
CA GLN A 322 10.95 -20.65 41.65
C GLN A 322 9.86 -21.69 41.90
N GLU A 323 8.79 -21.68 41.14
CA GLU A 323 7.67 -22.61 41.27
C GLU A 323 8.02 -23.99 40.70
N ALA A 324 8.76 -24.07 39.59
CA ALA A 324 9.34 -25.31 39.08
C ALA A 324 10.32 -25.96 40.08
N LEU A 325 11.11 -25.15 40.79
CA LEU A 325 11.97 -25.62 41.89
C LEU A 325 11.13 -26.16 43.06
N LYS A 326 9.99 -25.53 43.40
CA LYS A 326 9.08 -25.99 44.46
C LYS A 326 8.29 -27.25 44.09
N LEU A 327 7.92 -27.40 42.82
CA LEU A 327 7.24 -28.59 42.28
C LEU A 327 8.09 -29.86 42.36
N THR A 328 9.42 -29.72 42.52
CA THR A 328 10.31 -30.87 42.75
C THR A 328 10.40 -31.26 44.23
N VAL A 329 9.97 -30.40 45.16
CA VAL A 329 10.10 -30.62 46.62
C VAL A 329 8.75 -30.98 47.29
N PHE A 330 7.62 -30.62 46.70
CA PHE A 330 6.29 -31.00 47.21
C PHE A 330 5.46 -31.73 46.14
N SER A 331 5.69 -33.04 46.01
CA SER A 331 4.79 -33.95 45.28
C SER A 331 3.50 -34.13 46.07
N GLY A 332 2.44 -33.42 45.71
CA GLY A 332 1.13 -33.65 46.29
C GLY A 332 0.18 -32.48 46.20
N ILE A 333 -0.37 -32.25 45.00
CA ILE A 333 -1.58 -31.48 44.73
C ILE A 333 -1.46 -29.97 45.01
N VAL A 334 -1.24 -29.19 43.94
CA VAL A 334 -1.73 -27.80 43.89
C VAL A 334 -2.29 -27.50 42.50
N THR A 335 -3.53 -27.01 42.52
CA THR A 335 -4.39 -26.52 41.45
C THR A 335 -3.69 -25.63 40.42
N ALA A 336 -3.77 -25.99 39.14
CA ALA A 336 -3.20 -25.29 37.99
C ALA A 336 -3.89 -23.96 37.58
N LEU A 337 -4.53 -23.22 38.51
CA LEU A 337 -5.38 -22.08 38.14
C LEU A 337 -5.38 -20.89 39.12
N THR A 338 -4.34 -20.69 39.94
CA THR A 338 -4.23 -19.46 40.75
C THR A 338 -2.99 -18.69 40.39
N TRP A 339 -3.19 -17.62 39.62
CA TRP A 339 -2.16 -16.63 39.33
C TRP A 339 -1.74 -15.99 40.64
N PRO A 340 -0.43 -15.88 40.90
CA PRO A 340 0.10 -15.24 42.10
C PRO A 340 -0.49 -13.85 42.33
N THR A 341 -0.96 -13.58 43.54
CA THR A 341 -1.51 -12.27 43.94
C THR A 341 -0.51 -11.13 43.76
N SER A 342 0.80 -11.42 43.78
CA SER A 342 1.86 -10.47 43.44
C SER A 342 1.81 -9.99 41.98
N LEU A 343 1.42 -10.83 41.03
CA LEU A 343 1.26 -10.42 39.62
C LEU A 343 0.03 -9.54 39.43
N LEU A 344 -1.04 -9.77 40.19
CA LEU A 344 -2.24 -8.92 40.20
C LEU A 344 -1.93 -7.50 40.70
N THR A 345 -1.05 -7.36 41.70
CA THR A 345 -0.63 -6.03 42.21
C THR A 345 0.29 -5.27 41.26
N VAL A 346 1.05 -5.96 40.39
CA VAL A 346 1.87 -5.30 39.37
C VAL A 346 1.05 -4.98 38.12
N ALA A 347 -0.01 -5.75 37.83
CA ALA A 347 -0.99 -5.45 36.78
C ALA A 347 -1.52 -4.01 36.86
N SER A 348 -1.90 -3.57 38.06
CA SER A 348 -2.41 -2.21 38.29
C SER A 348 -1.41 -1.09 38.03
N VAL A 349 -0.11 -1.40 37.99
CA VAL A 349 0.95 -0.43 37.65
C VAL A 349 1.07 -0.25 36.13
N ILE A 350 0.73 -1.28 35.35
CA ILE A 350 0.74 -1.26 33.88
C ILE A 350 -0.49 -0.56 33.32
N ASP A 351 -1.62 -0.66 34.02
CA ASP A 351 -2.91 -0.16 33.53
C ASP A 351 -2.82 1.31 33.07
N ASN A 352 -1.96 2.11 33.71
CA ASN A 352 -1.72 3.49 33.32
C ASN A 352 -0.88 3.62 32.00
N PRO A 353 0.37 3.12 31.88
CA PRO A 353 1.10 3.14 30.60
C PRO A 353 0.35 2.45 29.45
N TRP A 354 -0.25 1.29 29.70
CA TRP A 354 -1.03 0.56 28.70
C TRP A 354 -2.27 1.33 28.27
N GLY A 355 -3.05 1.86 29.21
CA GLY A 355 -4.23 2.69 28.92
C GLY A 355 -3.88 3.94 28.10
N VAL A 356 -2.78 4.62 28.42
CA VAL A 356 -2.27 5.76 27.64
C VAL A 356 -1.95 5.33 26.22
N CYS A 357 -1.21 4.24 26.04
CA CYS A 357 -0.87 3.72 24.71
C CYS A 357 -2.11 3.22 23.92
N LEU A 358 -3.13 2.65 24.58
CA LEU A 358 -4.40 2.26 23.94
C LEU A 358 -5.15 3.46 23.39
N HIS A 359 -5.17 4.58 24.13
CA HIS A 359 -5.79 5.82 23.66
C HIS A 359 -4.98 6.46 22.53
N ARG A 360 -3.65 6.59 22.72
CA ARG A 360 -2.74 7.19 21.74
C ARG A 360 -2.70 6.41 20.42
N SER A 361 -2.70 5.08 20.47
CA SER A 361 -2.73 4.22 19.26
C SER A 361 -3.96 4.46 18.40
N ALA A 362 -5.13 4.72 19.01
CA ALA A 362 -6.35 5.05 18.27
C ALA A 362 -6.21 6.40 17.54
N GLU A 363 -5.70 7.43 18.23
CA GLU A 363 -5.48 8.75 17.63
C GLU A 363 -4.42 8.71 16.52
N VAL A 364 -3.30 8.00 16.73
CA VAL A 364 -2.27 7.77 15.70
C VAL A 364 -2.86 7.03 14.49
N GLY A 365 -3.73 6.04 14.71
CA GLY A 365 -4.45 5.36 13.64
C GLY A 365 -5.29 6.31 12.80
N LYS A 366 -6.08 7.19 13.44
CA LYS A 366 -6.83 8.23 12.74
C LYS A 366 -5.91 9.16 11.96
N HIS A 367 -4.79 9.59 12.53
CA HIS A 367 -3.87 10.48 11.81
C HIS A 367 -3.25 9.79 10.58
N LEU A 368 -2.87 8.50 10.71
CA LEU A 368 -2.41 7.70 9.58
C LEU A 368 -3.49 7.62 8.47
N ALA A 369 -4.76 7.43 8.83
CA ALA A 369 -5.86 7.45 7.88
C ALA A 369 -5.90 8.75 7.06
N HIS A 370 -5.80 9.91 7.72
CA HIS A 370 -5.80 11.22 7.05
C HIS A 370 -4.63 11.37 6.05
N ILE A 371 -3.45 10.85 6.39
CA ILE A 371 -2.28 10.86 5.51
C ILE A 371 -2.52 10.00 4.27
N LEU A 372 -3.06 8.79 4.45
CA LEU A 372 -3.34 7.86 3.36
C LEU A 372 -4.48 8.36 2.44
N LEU A 373 -5.54 8.93 3.03
CA LEU A 373 -6.66 9.55 2.32
C LEU A 373 -6.19 10.76 1.49
N SER A 374 -5.29 11.58 2.05
CA SER A 374 -4.69 12.71 1.33
C SER A 374 -3.57 12.32 0.35
N ARG A 375 -3.30 11.02 0.17
CA ARG A 375 -2.33 10.46 -0.78
C ARG A 375 -0.93 11.08 -0.65
N GLN A 376 -0.47 11.35 0.58
CA GLN A 376 0.89 11.87 0.80
C GLN A 376 1.96 10.88 0.32
N GLN A 377 1.67 9.59 0.38
CA GLN A 377 2.51 8.51 -0.14
C GLN A 377 2.53 8.43 -1.68
N GLY A 378 1.69 9.23 -2.36
CA GLY A 378 1.38 9.13 -3.78
C GLY A 378 0.16 8.24 -4.07
N LYS A 379 -0.28 8.22 -5.32
CA LYS A 379 -1.46 7.46 -5.76
C LYS A 379 -1.11 6.02 -6.13
N ARG A 380 -0.65 5.25 -5.14
CA ARG A 380 -0.19 3.86 -5.29
C ARG A 380 -0.67 2.98 -4.14
N PRO A 381 -0.71 1.64 -4.31
CA PRO A 381 -1.19 0.72 -3.29
C PRO A 381 -0.27 0.70 -2.07
N VAL A 382 -0.87 0.47 -0.90
CA VAL A 382 -0.18 0.43 0.38
C VAL A 382 -0.54 -0.86 1.11
N THR A 383 0.47 -1.57 1.62
CA THR A 383 0.30 -2.65 2.59
C THR A 383 0.66 -2.14 3.99
N LEU A 384 -0.18 -2.43 4.98
CA LEU A 384 0.10 -2.12 6.39
C LEU A 384 0.42 -3.40 7.16
N ILE A 385 1.49 -3.39 7.95
CA ILE A 385 1.82 -4.51 8.84
C ILE A 385 2.14 -3.98 10.22
N GLY A 386 1.57 -4.59 11.26
CA GLY A 386 1.83 -4.16 12.62
C GLY A 386 1.57 -5.27 13.62
N PHE A 387 2.21 -5.16 14.77
CA PHE A 387 2.00 -6.08 15.88
C PHE A 387 1.59 -5.32 17.15
N SER A 388 0.88 -5.99 18.06
CA SER A 388 0.43 -5.44 19.33
C SER A 388 -0.28 -4.09 19.14
N LEU A 389 0.10 -3.02 19.86
CA LEU A 389 -0.49 -1.70 19.69
C LEU A 389 -0.28 -1.10 18.29
N GLY A 390 0.73 -1.54 17.55
CA GLY A 390 0.92 -1.15 16.15
C GLY A 390 -0.14 -1.77 15.24
N ALA A 391 -0.58 -2.99 15.53
CA ALA A 391 -1.77 -3.57 14.90
C ALA A 391 -3.04 -2.78 15.29
N ARG A 392 -3.13 -2.29 16.54
CA ARG A 392 -4.23 -1.42 16.97
C ARG A 392 -4.24 -0.08 16.21
N VAL A 393 -3.09 0.53 15.94
CA VAL A 393 -2.97 1.71 15.07
C VAL A 393 -3.58 1.44 13.68
N ILE A 394 -3.24 0.30 13.06
CA ILE A 394 -3.81 -0.10 11.77
C ILE A 394 -5.32 -0.27 11.87
N TYR A 395 -5.81 -0.97 12.89
CA TYR A 395 -7.25 -1.19 13.08
C TYR A 395 -8.03 0.14 13.14
N PHE A 396 -7.58 1.11 13.94
CA PHE A 396 -8.24 2.42 14.01
C PHE A 396 -8.02 3.27 12.76
N CYS A 397 -6.90 3.11 12.06
CA CYS A 397 -6.72 3.71 10.73
C CYS A 397 -7.81 3.20 9.76
N LEU A 398 -8.04 1.90 9.71
CA LEU A 398 -9.06 1.30 8.86
C LEU A 398 -10.47 1.76 9.24
N GLN A 399 -10.79 1.83 10.53
CA GLN A 399 -12.10 2.31 11.01
C GLN A 399 -12.35 3.77 10.63
N GLU A 400 -11.32 4.62 10.71
CA GLU A 400 -11.42 6.02 10.30
C GLU A 400 -11.62 6.13 8.78
N MET A 401 -10.82 5.40 7.99
CA MET A 401 -10.96 5.37 6.52
C MET A 401 -12.33 4.84 6.07
N ALA A 402 -12.91 3.86 6.77
CA ALA A 402 -14.19 3.25 6.39
C ALA A 402 -15.36 4.26 6.42
N GLN A 403 -15.25 5.31 7.25
CA GLN A 403 -16.24 6.39 7.35
C GLN A 403 -16.21 7.32 6.14
N GLU A 404 -15.09 7.39 5.44
CA GLU A 404 -14.91 8.24 4.26
C GLU A 404 -15.44 7.57 2.99
N LYS A 405 -15.83 8.40 2.01
CA LYS A 405 -16.31 7.92 0.70
C LYS A 405 -15.17 7.51 -0.22
N ASP A 406 -14.07 8.25 -0.20
CA ASP A 406 -12.94 8.08 -1.12
C ASP A 406 -11.79 7.23 -0.51
N SER A 407 -12.15 6.20 0.26
CA SER A 407 -11.22 5.32 0.98
C SER A 407 -10.82 4.04 0.24
N GLN A 408 -11.49 3.75 -0.88
CA GLN A 408 -11.23 2.56 -1.69
C GLN A 408 -9.98 2.71 -2.56
N GLY A 409 -9.36 1.58 -2.94
CA GLY A 409 -8.23 1.54 -3.88
C GLY A 409 -6.89 2.02 -3.32
N ILE A 410 -6.80 2.21 -2.00
CA ILE A 410 -5.58 2.67 -1.30
C ILE A 410 -4.82 1.49 -0.71
N LEU A 411 -5.53 0.73 0.13
CA LEU A 411 -4.94 -0.36 0.87
C LEU A 411 -5.11 -1.65 0.08
N GLU A 412 -3.98 -2.31 -0.15
CA GLU A 412 -3.95 -3.64 -0.72
C GLU A 412 -4.16 -4.68 0.37
N ASP A 413 -3.14 -4.91 1.20
CA ASP A 413 -3.17 -5.89 2.28
C ASP A 413 -2.96 -5.22 3.64
N VAL A 414 -3.54 -5.81 4.69
CA VAL A 414 -3.24 -5.44 6.08
C VAL A 414 -2.94 -6.69 6.90
N VAL A 415 -1.89 -6.62 7.72
CA VAL A 415 -1.42 -7.71 8.58
C VAL A 415 -1.37 -7.22 10.02
N LEU A 416 -2.19 -7.84 10.86
CA LEU A 416 -2.44 -7.46 12.24
C LEU A 416 -2.02 -8.63 13.14
N LEU A 417 -0.91 -8.48 13.86
CA LEU A 417 -0.34 -9.53 14.69
C LEU A 417 -0.61 -9.23 16.17
N GLY A 418 -1.29 -10.11 16.90
CA GLY A 418 -1.58 -9.94 18.32
C GLY A 418 -2.34 -8.64 18.62
N ALA A 419 -3.35 -8.31 17.81
CA ALA A 419 -4.04 -7.02 17.90
C ALA A 419 -4.91 -6.91 19.18
N PRO A 420 -4.64 -5.94 20.08
CA PRO A 420 -5.47 -5.68 21.26
C PRO A 420 -6.71 -4.87 20.86
N VAL A 421 -7.63 -5.48 20.12
CA VAL A 421 -8.89 -4.86 19.63
C VAL A 421 -10.04 -5.86 19.69
N GLU A 422 -11.26 -5.38 19.45
CA GLU A 422 -12.46 -6.22 19.41
C GLU A 422 -12.33 -7.34 18.38
N GLY A 423 -12.67 -8.58 18.76
CA GLY A 423 -12.63 -9.75 17.89
C GLY A 423 -13.95 -10.08 17.21
N GLU A 424 -15.03 -9.34 17.48
CA GLU A 424 -16.34 -9.61 16.86
C GLU A 424 -16.40 -9.14 15.41
N ALA A 425 -16.84 -10.02 14.51
CA ALA A 425 -16.90 -9.79 13.06
C ALA A 425 -17.64 -8.51 12.64
N LYS A 426 -18.65 -8.08 13.40
CA LYS A 426 -19.44 -6.87 13.11
C LYS A 426 -18.57 -5.60 13.03
N TYR A 427 -17.49 -5.52 13.82
CA TYR A 427 -16.58 -4.37 13.81
C TYR A 427 -15.56 -4.42 12.67
N TRP A 428 -15.32 -5.61 12.11
CA TRP A 428 -14.37 -5.84 11.03
C TRP A 428 -15.00 -5.74 9.65
N LYS A 429 -16.31 -5.99 9.55
CA LYS A 429 -17.05 -5.93 8.28
C LYS A 429 -16.89 -4.57 7.57
N ALA A 430 -16.87 -3.46 8.29
CA ALA A 430 -16.67 -2.14 7.68
C ALA A 430 -15.26 -1.96 7.08
N LEU A 431 -14.26 -2.71 7.56
CA LEU A 431 -12.88 -2.59 7.10
C LEU A 431 -12.69 -3.22 5.70
N THR A 432 -13.55 -4.16 5.30
CA THR A 432 -13.50 -4.81 3.98
C THR A 432 -13.83 -3.83 2.84
N LYS A 433 -14.51 -2.71 3.15
CA LYS A 433 -14.71 -1.59 2.22
C LYS A 433 -13.40 -0.90 1.85
N VAL A 434 -12.44 -0.84 2.77
CA VAL A 434 -11.18 -0.09 2.62
C VAL A 434 -10.08 -0.96 2.02
N VAL A 435 -10.01 -2.22 2.46
CA VAL A 435 -8.94 -3.16 2.08
C VAL A 435 -9.33 -3.93 0.83
N SER A 436 -8.48 -3.88 -0.20
CA SER A 436 -8.77 -4.52 -1.49
C SER A 436 -8.42 -6.01 -1.49
N GLY A 437 -7.31 -6.37 -0.85
CA GLY A 437 -6.69 -7.68 -0.81
C GLY A 437 -7.09 -8.46 0.42
N ARG A 438 -6.17 -8.67 1.36
CA ARG A 438 -6.30 -9.51 2.55
C ARG A 438 -6.24 -8.69 3.84
N ILE A 439 -7.04 -9.10 4.80
CA ILE A 439 -7.02 -8.69 6.20
C ILE A 439 -6.54 -9.90 7.00
N VAL A 440 -5.25 -9.92 7.33
CA VAL A 440 -4.64 -11.03 8.06
C VAL A 440 -4.70 -10.74 9.56
N ASN A 441 -5.44 -11.56 10.30
CA ASN A 441 -5.43 -11.58 11.76
C ASN A 441 -4.51 -12.71 12.24
N GLY A 442 -3.28 -12.36 12.60
CA GLY A 442 -2.34 -13.26 13.26
C GLY A 442 -2.59 -13.26 14.76
N TYR A 443 -3.06 -14.35 15.32
CA TYR A 443 -3.43 -14.44 16.74
C TYR A 443 -2.61 -15.52 17.46
N CYS A 444 -2.38 -15.34 18.76
CA CYS A 444 -1.76 -16.34 19.61
C CYS A 444 -2.67 -16.62 20.81
N ARG A 445 -3.16 -17.86 20.92
CA ARG A 445 -4.06 -18.28 22.02
C ARG A 445 -3.36 -18.26 23.38
N GLY A 446 -2.04 -18.40 23.36
CA GLY A 446 -1.15 -18.41 24.52
C GLY A 446 -0.65 -17.03 24.95
N ASP A 447 -0.98 -15.95 24.23
CA ASP A 447 -0.47 -14.61 24.54
C ASP A 447 -0.92 -14.19 25.96
N TRP A 448 0.03 -14.30 26.90
CA TRP A 448 -0.20 -14.02 28.31
C TRP A 448 -0.50 -12.54 28.55
N LEU A 449 0.08 -11.65 27.74
CA LEU A 449 -0.03 -10.21 27.89
C LEU A 449 -1.45 -9.77 27.58
N LEU A 450 -1.98 -10.15 26.41
CA LEU A 450 -3.35 -9.85 26.02
C LEU A 450 -4.35 -10.54 26.96
N ARG A 451 -4.06 -11.78 27.38
CA ARG A 451 -4.96 -12.52 28.27
C ARG A 451 -5.06 -11.89 29.66
N PHE A 452 -4.03 -11.21 30.11
CA PHE A 452 -3.98 -10.65 31.45
C PHE A 452 -4.25 -9.15 31.45
N VAL A 453 -3.37 -8.36 30.85
CA VAL A 453 -3.43 -6.89 30.90
C VAL A 453 -4.66 -6.38 30.17
N TYR A 454 -4.98 -6.91 28.99
CA TYR A 454 -6.16 -6.43 28.26
C TYR A 454 -7.48 -6.85 28.93
N ARG A 455 -7.58 -8.08 29.47
CA ARG A 455 -8.80 -8.55 30.15
C ARG A 455 -9.06 -7.83 31.49
N THR A 456 -8.02 -7.37 32.18
CA THR A 456 -8.20 -6.60 33.43
C THR A 456 -8.57 -5.16 33.16
N SER A 457 -8.05 -4.54 32.10
CA SER A 457 -8.36 -3.13 31.77
C SER A 457 -9.60 -2.94 30.88
N SER A 458 -10.10 -3.97 30.18
CA SER A 458 -11.23 -3.86 29.22
C SER A 458 -12.30 -4.94 29.44
N VAL A 459 -13.58 -4.56 29.40
CA VAL A 459 -14.77 -5.44 29.56
C VAL A 459 -14.98 -6.38 28.35
N GLN A 460 -14.07 -6.37 27.37
CA GLN A 460 -14.22 -7.10 26.11
C GLN A 460 -13.83 -8.56 26.27
N ILE A 461 -14.81 -9.45 26.11
CA ILE A 461 -14.63 -10.90 26.26
C ILE A 461 -13.88 -11.50 25.06
N ASN A 462 -13.90 -10.81 23.90
CA ASN A 462 -13.37 -11.30 22.63
C ASN A 462 -12.28 -10.40 22.06
N VAL A 463 -11.01 -10.79 22.17
CA VAL A 463 -9.85 -10.02 21.66
C VAL A 463 -9.32 -10.63 20.37
N ALA A 464 -9.20 -9.85 19.29
CA ALA A 464 -8.75 -10.36 17.99
C ALA A 464 -7.35 -11.01 18.03
N GLY A 465 -6.43 -10.49 18.83
CA GLY A 465 -5.10 -11.05 18.99
C GLY A 465 -5.02 -12.41 19.70
N LEU A 466 -6.12 -12.89 20.31
CA LEU A 466 -6.18 -14.16 21.04
C LEU A 466 -6.94 -15.27 20.30
N GLN A 467 -7.72 -14.93 19.28
CA GLN A 467 -8.65 -15.86 18.63
C GLN A 467 -9.00 -15.41 17.20
N PRO A 468 -9.54 -16.31 16.35
CA PRO A 468 -9.96 -15.91 15.01
C PRO A 468 -11.13 -14.92 15.04
N VAL A 469 -11.17 -14.03 14.05
CA VAL A 469 -12.32 -13.16 13.74
C VAL A 469 -13.21 -13.90 12.75
N ASP A 470 -14.40 -14.29 13.18
CA ASP A 470 -15.35 -15.08 12.38
C ASP A 470 -16.17 -14.20 11.41
N LEU A 471 -15.46 -13.64 10.42
CA LEU A 471 -16.04 -12.81 9.36
C LEU A 471 -16.09 -13.61 8.05
N ASP A 472 -17.31 -13.82 7.55
CA ASP A 472 -17.55 -14.44 6.24
C ASP A 472 -17.26 -13.44 5.11
N ASP A 473 -15.98 -13.23 4.82
CA ASP A 473 -15.48 -12.41 3.72
C ASP A 473 -14.15 -12.99 3.22
N ARG A 474 -13.96 -13.09 1.89
CA ARG A 474 -12.74 -13.64 1.27
C ARG A 474 -11.45 -12.95 1.72
N ARG A 475 -11.56 -11.69 2.18
CA ARG A 475 -10.43 -10.88 2.59
C ARG A 475 -9.95 -11.29 3.97
N MET A 476 -10.81 -11.82 4.84
CA MET A 476 -10.43 -12.19 6.20
C MET A 476 -9.60 -13.49 6.22
N VAL A 477 -8.36 -13.41 6.70
CA VAL A 477 -7.45 -14.55 6.83
C VAL A 477 -6.97 -14.64 8.27
N ASN A 478 -7.44 -15.65 9.00
CA ASN A 478 -7.01 -15.91 10.37
C ASN A 478 -5.81 -16.86 10.40
N MET A 479 -4.72 -16.46 11.06
CA MET A 479 -3.51 -17.29 11.22
C MET A 479 -3.21 -17.53 12.70
N ASP A 480 -3.24 -18.80 13.12
CA ASP A 480 -2.85 -19.19 14.49
C ASP A 480 -1.32 -19.27 14.58
N LEU A 481 -0.73 -18.35 15.34
CA LEU A 481 0.70 -18.22 15.53
C LEU A 481 1.18 -18.86 16.85
N SER A 482 0.31 -19.58 17.57
CA SER A 482 0.64 -20.17 18.88
C SER A 482 1.78 -21.20 18.83
N SER A 483 2.09 -21.75 17.65
CA SER A 483 3.23 -22.66 17.44
C SER A 483 4.55 -21.94 17.16
N VAL A 484 4.49 -20.66 16.78
CA VAL A 484 5.63 -19.83 16.40
C VAL A 484 6.04 -18.88 17.53
N VAL A 485 5.04 -18.40 18.27
CA VAL A 485 5.20 -17.42 19.36
C VAL A 485 4.63 -18.01 20.64
N SER A 486 5.47 -18.09 21.68
CA SER A 486 5.16 -18.69 22.99
C SER A 486 5.16 -17.66 24.11
#